data_AF-A0A1G0CH45-F1
#
_entry.id   AF-A0A1G0CH45-F1
#
_cell.length_a   1.000
_cell.length_b   1.000
_cell.length_c   1.000
_cell.angle_alpha   90.00
_cell.angle_beta   90.00
_cell.angle_gamma   90.00
#
_symmetry.space_group_name_H-M   'P 1'
#
loop_
_entity.id
_entity.type
_entity.pdbx_description
1 polymer ?
#
loop_
_entity_poly.entity_id
_entity_poly.type
_entity_poly.pdbx_seq_one_letter_code
_entity_poly.pdbx_strand_id
1 'polypeptide(L)'
;MKNQFKHLITAIVLVIAGTATAQNGALDYMNVFSTEYRSIQQDMWDYTSSVSHGKSARKVEKRRGELIQTSNAALSKAKSAKGFSGSTDYRDSVVAYFTLVNLVLKEDYAKIVDMEAIAEDSYDAMEAYMTAREKANDKLVEAGKMVGRSQKTFAEANNINLIESSDALDQKMEISGQVYDHYNEVYLIFFKSFKQELYMMDAINRKDLSAIEQNRNALKTTAEEGLGKLDKLTGYSNDASLIDVTKELLKFYITEADKDVPKMADYFLKTENFNKVKAAFDQKKERDRTKEDVDGYNKAVNEMNSGVETYNKTNDLLNTLRTKYIDNWNRTAQKYTDKHVPKGK
;
A
#
# COMPACT_ATOMS: atom_id res chain seq x y z
N MET A 1 -11.70 8.83 -1.66
CA MET A 1 -11.92 10.11 -2.38
C MET A 1 -11.98 9.79 -3.86
N LYS A 2 -12.90 10.42 -4.59
CA LYS A 2 -13.37 9.98 -5.91
C LYS A 2 -12.43 10.42 -7.04
N ASN A 3 -12.07 9.49 -7.92
CA ASN A 3 -11.75 9.71 -9.34
C ASN A 3 -10.67 10.77 -9.69
N GLN A 4 -9.46 10.72 -9.11
CA GLN A 4 -8.35 11.55 -9.60
C GLN A 4 -7.52 10.87 -10.72
N PHE A 5 -7.55 9.54 -10.82
CA PHE A 5 -6.81 8.80 -11.86
C PHE A 5 -7.42 8.84 -13.26
N LYS A 6 -8.66 9.33 -13.44
CA LYS A 6 -9.29 9.52 -14.77
C LYS A 6 -8.62 10.59 -15.63
N HIS A 7 -7.57 11.23 -15.12
CA HIS A 7 -6.91 12.33 -15.80
C HIS A 7 -5.42 12.06 -16.06
N LEU A 8 -5.04 10.79 -16.23
CA LEU A 8 -3.77 10.38 -16.87
C LEU A 8 -3.68 10.81 -18.36
N ILE A 9 -4.51 11.76 -18.79
CA ILE A 9 -4.52 12.30 -20.13
C ILE A 9 -3.47 13.39 -20.18
N THR A 10 -2.30 13.03 -20.68
CA THR A 10 -1.63 13.91 -21.63
C THR A 10 -1.12 13.03 -22.75
N ALA A 11 -2.01 12.79 -23.70
CA ALA A 11 -1.72 12.11 -24.95
C ALA A 11 -0.42 12.68 -25.55
N ILE A 12 0.60 11.84 -25.73
CA ILE A 12 1.64 12.18 -26.69
C ILE A 12 1.02 12.05 -28.05
N VAL A 13 0.76 13.20 -28.63
CA VAL A 13 0.14 13.35 -29.92
C VAL A 13 1.08 12.88 -31.03
N LEU A 14 0.58 11.96 -31.86
CA LEU A 14 1.17 11.66 -33.17
C LEU A 14 0.83 12.78 -34.16
N VAL A 15 1.83 13.29 -34.87
CA VAL A 15 1.64 14.33 -35.89
C VAL A 15 1.86 13.77 -37.28
N ILE A 16 0.99 14.13 -38.22
CA ILE A 16 1.21 13.90 -39.65
C ILE A 16 1.58 15.24 -40.31
N ALA A 17 2.67 15.26 -41.07
CA ALA A 17 3.16 16.43 -41.77
C ALA A 17 2.27 16.79 -42.98
N GLY A 18 1.82 18.05 -43.03
CA GLY A 18 1.38 18.72 -44.25
C GLY A 18 2.56 19.46 -44.89
N THR A 19 2.64 19.49 -46.21
CA THR A 19 3.80 20.00 -46.95
C THR A 19 3.90 21.53 -46.90
N ALA A 20 4.62 22.04 -45.90
CA ALA A 20 5.22 23.38 -45.89
C ALA A 20 6.54 23.35 -45.10
N THR A 21 7.63 23.92 -45.63
CA THR A 21 8.98 23.83 -45.04
C THR A 21 9.08 24.39 -43.61
N ALA A 22 8.25 25.39 -43.26
CA ALA A 22 8.15 25.93 -41.90
C ALA A 22 7.38 25.01 -40.93
N GLN A 23 6.38 24.26 -41.42
CA GLN A 23 5.66 23.27 -40.61
C GLN A 23 6.58 22.11 -40.22
N ASN A 24 7.47 21.68 -41.13
CA ASN A 24 8.44 20.61 -40.84
C ASN A 24 9.40 21.01 -39.70
N GLY A 25 9.90 22.25 -39.67
CA GLY A 25 10.80 22.70 -38.60
C GLY A 25 10.15 22.80 -37.22
N ALA A 26 8.89 23.27 -37.15
CA ALA A 26 8.14 23.35 -35.90
C ALA A 26 7.78 21.94 -35.38
N LEU A 27 7.44 21.03 -36.28
CA LEU A 27 7.20 19.63 -35.97
C LEU A 27 8.46 18.94 -35.45
N ASP A 28 9.59 19.08 -36.14
CA ASP A 28 10.86 18.49 -35.69
C ASP A 28 11.26 19.01 -34.31
N TYR A 29 11.05 20.31 -34.07
CA TYR A 29 11.27 20.92 -32.75
C TYR A 29 10.39 20.31 -31.66
N MET A 30 9.11 20.08 -31.93
CA MET A 30 8.21 19.44 -30.97
C MET A 30 8.58 17.98 -30.70
N ASN A 31 8.97 17.24 -31.74
CA ASN A 31 9.36 15.83 -31.67
C ASN A 31 10.61 15.60 -30.81
N VAL A 32 11.52 16.59 -30.74
CA VAL A 32 12.68 16.53 -29.83
C VAL A 32 12.22 16.31 -28.39
N PHE A 33 11.19 17.01 -27.94
CA PHE A 33 10.69 16.88 -26.57
C PHE A 33 9.78 15.67 -26.41
N SER A 34 8.85 15.43 -27.34
CA SER A 34 7.91 14.29 -27.29
C SER A 34 8.61 12.94 -27.18
N THR A 35 9.79 12.79 -27.78
CA THR A 35 10.62 11.57 -27.65
C THR A 35 11.14 11.36 -26.23
N GLU A 36 11.54 12.44 -25.55
CA GLU A 36 12.00 12.40 -24.16
C GLU A 36 10.85 12.10 -23.20
N TYR A 37 9.68 12.70 -23.42
CA TYR A 37 8.45 12.37 -22.69
C TYR A 37 8.15 10.89 -22.73
N ARG A 38 8.17 10.30 -23.94
CA ARG A 38 7.86 8.89 -24.13
C ARG A 38 8.86 7.97 -23.44
N SER A 39 10.13 8.34 -23.42
CA SER A 39 11.18 7.59 -22.75
C SER A 39 10.96 7.57 -21.24
N ILE A 40 10.60 8.72 -20.64
CA ILE A 40 10.26 8.80 -19.21
C ILE A 40 9.01 7.97 -18.90
N GLN A 41 7.95 8.05 -19.73
CA GLN A 41 6.74 7.25 -19.51
C GLN A 41 7.03 5.74 -19.58
N GLN A 42 7.89 5.31 -20.51
CA GLN A 42 8.27 3.91 -20.63
C GLN A 42 9.03 3.41 -19.39
N ASP A 43 9.99 4.20 -18.88
CA ASP A 43 10.73 3.84 -17.68
C ASP A 43 9.86 3.87 -16.42
N MET A 44 8.91 4.82 -16.34
CA MET A 44 7.91 4.88 -15.27
C MET A 44 7.01 3.64 -15.28
N TRP A 45 6.60 3.20 -16.46
CA TRP A 45 5.83 1.97 -16.63
C TRP A 45 6.63 0.73 -16.24
N ASP A 46 7.89 0.64 -16.67
CA ASP A 46 8.78 -0.47 -16.34
C ASP A 46 9.02 -0.57 -14.83
N TYR A 47 9.13 0.58 -14.15
CA TYR A 47 9.18 0.66 -12.70
C TYR A 47 7.87 0.17 -12.06
N THR A 48 6.73 0.75 -12.45
CA THR A 48 5.40 0.41 -11.91
C THR A 48 5.10 -1.08 -12.08
N SER A 49 5.29 -1.61 -13.28
CA SER A 49 5.08 -3.03 -13.60
C SER A 49 6.02 -3.96 -12.79
N SER A 50 7.25 -3.52 -12.50
CA SER A 50 8.18 -4.29 -11.67
C SER A 50 7.72 -4.38 -10.21
N VAL A 51 7.18 -3.29 -9.67
CA VAL A 51 6.58 -3.26 -8.33
C VAL A 51 5.34 -4.16 -8.27
N SER A 52 4.47 -4.09 -9.28
CA SER A 52 3.20 -4.85 -9.31
C SER A 52 3.35 -6.35 -9.41
N HIS A 53 4.34 -6.82 -10.17
CA HIS A 53 4.54 -8.26 -10.39
C HIS A 53 5.61 -8.85 -9.46
N GLY A 54 5.74 -8.29 -8.25
CA GLY A 54 6.55 -8.84 -7.17
C GLY A 54 8.02 -9.07 -7.56
N LYS A 55 8.62 -8.18 -8.37
CA LYS A 55 10.04 -8.30 -8.69
C LYS A 55 10.88 -8.01 -7.45
N SER A 56 12.10 -8.56 -7.40
CA SER A 56 13.00 -8.35 -6.27
C SER A 56 13.30 -6.87 -6.04
N ALA A 57 13.50 -6.48 -4.77
CA ALA A 57 13.85 -5.10 -4.38
C ALA A 57 15.02 -4.54 -5.19
N ARG A 58 16.05 -5.35 -5.46
CA ARG A 58 17.18 -4.99 -6.34
C ARG A 58 16.73 -4.59 -7.76
N LYS A 59 15.74 -5.29 -8.32
CA LYS A 59 15.23 -4.98 -9.67
C LYS A 59 14.37 -3.73 -9.65
N VAL A 60 13.57 -3.53 -8.62
CA VAL A 60 12.77 -2.30 -8.42
C VAL A 60 13.68 -1.09 -8.30
N GLU A 61 14.72 -1.15 -7.46
CA GLU A 61 15.66 -0.04 -7.29
C GLU A 61 16.46 0.23 -8.58
N LYS A 62 16.83 -0.81 -9.34
CA LYS A 62 17.44 -0.63 -10.65
C LYS A 62 16.54 0.19 -11.59
N ARG A 63 15.24 -0.14 -11.67
CA ARG A 63 14.28 0.59 -12.51
C ARG A 63 14.10 2.03 -12.05
N ARG A 64 14.09 2.27 -10.73
CA ARG A 64 14.07 3.62 -10.17
C ARG A 64 15.30 4.43 -10.61
N GLY A 65 16.49 3.83 -10.53
CA GLY A 65 17.74 4.45 -10.99
C GLY A 65 17.72 4.80 -12.49
N GLU A 66 17.22 3.89 -13.34
CA GLU A 66 17.05 4.10 -14.78
C GLU A 66 16.10 5.28 -15.06
N LEU A 67 14.94 5.33 -14.40
CA LEU A 67 13.98 6.43 -14.52
C LEU A 67 14.58 7.78 -14.14
N ILE A 68 15.37 7.82 -13.06
CA ILE A 68 16.11 9.04 -12.64
C ILE A 68 17.12 9.45 -13.72
N GLN A 69 17.87 8.51 -14.28
CA GLN A 69 18.85 8.81 -15.33
C GLN A 69 18.18 9.37 -16.58
N THR A 70 17.11 8.74 -17.06
CA THR A 70 16.33 9.20 -18.23
C THR A 70 15.73 10.58 -17.99
N SER A 71 15.15 10.83 -16.82
CA SER A 71 14.60 12.14 -16.47
C SER A 71 15.67 13.25 -16.43
N ASN A 72 16.87 12.97 -15.92
CA ASN A 72 17.97 13.94 -15.93
C ASN A 72 18.48 14.24 -17.35
N ALA A 73 18.60 13.20 -18.19
CA ALA A 73 19.02 13.36 -19.58
C ALA A 73 18.02 14.21 -20.38
N ALA A 74 16.72 13.91 -20.24
CA ALA A 74 15.63 14.68 -20.84
C ALA A 74 15.66 16.15 -20.42
N LEU A 75 15.86 16.43 -19.12
CA LEU A 75 16.00 17.79 -18.61
C LEU A 75 17.21 18.52 -19.20
N SER A 76 18.36 17.86 -19.25
CA SER A 76 19.60 18.44 -19.81
C SER A 76 19.43 18.79 -21.29
N LYS A 77 18.83 17.87 -22.06
CA LYS A 77 18.53 18.09 -23.48
C LYS A 77 17.54 19.23 -23.68
N ALA A 78 16.49 19.30 -22.85
CA ALA A 78 15.50 20.38 -22.94
C ALA A 78 16.12 21.75 -22.61
N LYS A 79 16.98 21.83 -21.59
CA LYS A 79 17.72 23.07 -21.26
C LYS A 79 18.68 23.51 -22.35
N SER A 80 19.25 22.55 -23.09
CA SER A 80 20.20 22.80 -24.18
C SER A 80 19.50 23.17 -25.50
N ALA A 81 18.18 22.94 -25.60
CA ALA A 81 17.42 23.29 -26.79
C ALA A 81 17.35 24.82 -26.96
N LYS A 82 17.55 25.28 -28.20
CA LYS A 82 17.31 26.68 -28.56
C LYS A 82 15.81 26.96 -28.59
N GLY A 83 15.41 28.22 -28.44
CA GLY A 83 14.03 28.62 -28.72
C GLY A 83 13.67 28.38 -30.19
N PHE A 84 12.38 28.25 -30.48
CA PHE A 84 11.87 28.12 -31.84
C PHE A 84 11.30 29.45 -32.31
N SER A 85 11.73 29.91 -33.50
CA SER A 85 11.29 31.18 -34.09
C SER A 85 11.39 32.38 -33.15
N GLY A 86 12.41 32.41 -32.30
CA GLY A 86 12.65 33.49 -31.33
C GLY A 86 11.87 33.40 -30.01
N SER A 87 10.94 32.45 -29.86
CA SER A 87 10.25 32.18 -28.57
C SER A 87 10.88 30.98 -27.85
N THR A 88 10.92 31.05 -26.53
CA THR A 88 11.35 29.96 -25.66
C THR A 88 10.21 29.33 -24.87
N ASP A 89 8.98 29.84 -24.99
CA ASP A 89 7.88 29.53 -24.09
C ASP A 89 7.59 28.02 -24.01
N TYR A 90 7.51 27.34 -25.16
CA TYR A 90 7.26 25.90 -25.18
C TYR A 90 8.42 25.10 -24.55
N ARG A 91 9.67 25.47 -24.85
CA ARG A 91 10.85 24.83 -24.23
C ARG A 91 10.84 25.05 -22.73
N ASP A 92 10.57 26.27 -22.28
CA ASP A 92 10.61 26.63 -20.87
C ASP A 92 9.53 25.88 -20.08
N SER A 93 8.35 25.68 -20.65
CA SER A 93 7.33 24.77 -20.12
C SER A 93 7.80 23.31 -20.02
N VAL A 94 8.49 22.80 -21.04
CA VAL A 94 9.07 21.44 -21.02
C VAL A 94 10.18 21.31 -19.96
N VAL A 95 11.05 22.31 -19.84
CA VAL A 95 12.10 22.37 -18.81
C VAL A 95 11.48 22.40 -17.42
N ALA A 96 10.42 23.19 -17.21
CA ALA A 96 9.70 23.24 -15.94
C ALA A 96 9.10 21.87 -15.59
N TYR A 97 8.47 21.20 -16.55
CA TYR A 97 7.96 19.83 -16.37
C TYR A 97 9.06 18.85 -15.98
N PHE A 98 10.13 18.72 -16.76
CA PHE A 98 11.22 17.77 -16.45
C PHE A 98 11.96 18.12 -15.15
N THR A 99 12.01 19.41 -14.78
CA THR A 99 12.54 19.83 -13.48
C THR A 99 11.67 19.30 -12.34
N LEU A 100 10.35 19.43 -12.47
CA LEU A 100 9.40 18.93 -11.47
C LEU A 100 9.43 17.39 -11.38
N VAL A 101 9.52 16.68 -12.51
CA VAL A 101 9.68 15.21 -12.51
C VAL A 101 10.94 14.81 -11.74
N ASN A 102 12.08 15.45 -12.02
CA ASN A 102 13.32 15.18 -11.29
C ASN A 102 13.21 15.53 -9.80
N LEU A 103 12.55 16.63 -9.45
CA LEU A 103 12.36 17.04 -8.06
C LEU A 103 11.56 15.99 -7.30
N VAL A 104 10.44 15.53 -7.87
CA VAL A 104 9.62 14.47 -7.27
C VAL A 104 10.45 13.20 -7.12
N LEU A 105 11.14 12.75 -8.17
CA LEU A 105 11.97 11.52 -8.17
C LEU A 105 13.15 11.55 -7.18
N LYS A 106 13.72 12.74 -6.92
CA LYS A 106 14.89 12.89 -6.03
C LYS A 106 14.51 13.22 -4.60
N GLU A 107 13.60 14.16 -4.39
CA GLU A 107 13.28 14.69 -3.06
C GLU A 107 12.07 14.00 -2.44
N ASP A 108 10.94 14.00 -3.14
CA ASP A 108 9.70 13.40 -2.62
C ASP A 108 9.87 11.88 -2.50
N TYR A 109 10.47 11.22 -3.49
CA TYR A 109 10.72 9.79 -3.43
C TYR A 109 11.79 9.38 -2.41
N ALA A 110 12.79 10.22 -2.11
CA ALA A 110 13.71 9.93 -1.01
C ALA A 110 12.98 9.92 0.34
N LYS A 111 12.13 10.92 0.59
CA LYS A 111 11.27 10.96 1.78
C LYS A 111 10.27 9.79 1.82
N ILE A 112 9.74 9.39 0.66
CA ILE A 112 8.86 8.22 0.57
C ILE A 112 9.61 6.93 0.92
N VAL A 113 10.87 6.78 0.51
CA VAL A 113 11.71 5.63 0.90
C VAL A 113 11.94 5.62 2.42
N ASP A 114 12.20 6.79 3.03
CA ASP A 114 12.31 6.88 4.48
C ASP A 114 11.00 6.50 5.19
N MET A 115 9.85 6.94 4.64
CA MET A 115 8.53 6.56 5.14
C MET A 115 8.24 5.06 4.94
N GLU A 116 8.69 4.45 3.85
CA GLU A 116 8.54 3.02 3.58
C GLU A 116 9.19 2.17 4.67
N ALA A 117 10.37 2.58 5.14
CA ALA A 117 11.12 1.86 6.16
C ALA A 117 10.38 1.74 7.51
N ILE A 118 9.48 2.67 7.80
CA ILE A 118 8.68 2.70 9.04
C ILE A 118 7.19 2.47 8.78
N ALA A 119 6.79 2.24 7.52
CA ALA A 119 5.37 2.17 7.13
C ALA A 119 4.66 1.03 7.88
N GLU A 120 5.36 -0.09 8.09
CA GLU A 120 4.80 -1.25 8.78
C GLU A 120 4.72 -1.09 10.30
N ASP A 121 5.30 -0.03 10.88
CA ASP A 121 5.32 0.17 12.34
C ASP A 121 3.93 0.48 12.89
N SER A 122 3.14 1.29 12.17
CA SER A 122 1.78 1.66 12.59
C SER A 122 0.85 1.90 11.39
N TYR A 123 -0.47 1.85 11.63
CA TYR A 123 -1.46 2.21 10.61
C TYR A 123 -1.23 3.63 10.06
N ASP A 124 -0.98 4.60 10.95
CA ASP A 124 -0.79 6.00 10.56
C ASP A 124 0.47 6.17 9.69
N ALA A 125 1.55 5.43 9.99
CA ALA A 125 2.76 5.43 9.18
C ALA A 125 2.50 4.88 7.77
N MET A 126 1.76 3.76 7.66
CA MET A 126 1.37 3.18 6.38
C MET A 126 0.45 4.12 5.57
N GLU A 127 -0.55 4.70 6.21
CA GLU A 127 -1.48 5.64 5.57
C GLU A 127 -0.73 6.90 5.10
N ALA A 128 0.18 7.44 5.91
CA ALA A 128 1.04 8.56 5.54
C ALA A 128 1.95 8.22 4.36
N TYR A 129 2.57 7.04 4.37
CA TYR A 129 3.38 6.54 3.26
C TYR A 129 2.57 6.45 1.96
N MET A 130 1.40 5.81 1.99
CA MET A 130 0.51 5.69 0.83
C MET A 130 0.03 7.05 0.32
N THR A 131 -0.35 7.94 1.23
CA THR A 131 -0.79 9.32 0.90
C THR A 131 0.35 10.14 0.28
N ALA A 132 1.58 9.99 0.78
CA ALA A 132 2.74 10.68 0.23
C ALA A 132 3.02 10.23 -1.21
N ARG A 133 2.88 8.92 -1.48
CA ARG A 133 2.99 8.36 -2.83
C ARG A 133 1.91 8.88 -3.77
N GLU A 134 0.66 8.93 -3.32
CA GLU A 134 -0.46 9.48 -4.10
C GLU A 134 -0.19 10.95 -4.46
N LYS A 135 0.20 11.77 -3.47
CA LYS A 135 0.53 13.19 -3.71
C LYS A 135 1.71 13.39 -4.66
N ALA A 136 2.75 12.57 -4.54
CA ALA A 136 3.89 12.62 -5.47
C ALA A 136 3.44 12.30 -6.91
N ASN A 137 2.57 11.30 -7.07
CA ASN A 137 1.99 10.97 -8.37
C ASN A 137 1.08 12.09 -8.91
N ASP A 138 0.22 12.68 -8.07
CA ASP A 138 -0.66 13.79 -8.45
C ASP A 138 0.13 15.00 -8.97
N LYS A 139 1.26 15.35 -8.32
CA LYS A 139 2.16 16.39 -8.81
C LYS A 139 2.67 16.11 -10.22
N LEU A 140 3.04 14.86 -10.51
CA LEU A 140 3.51 14.46 -11.85
C LEU A 140 2.38 14.54 -12.89
N VAL A 141 1.15 14.17 -12.50
CA VAL A 141 -0.04 14.27 -13.35
C VAL A 141 -0.37 15.74 -13.66
N GLU A 142 -0.36 16.62 -12.66
CA GLU A 142 -0.58 18.05 -12.86
C GLU A 142 0.49 18.68 -13.75
N ALA A 143 1.76 18.29 -13.54
CA ALA A 143 2.87 18.70 -14.39
C ALA A 143 2.63 18.29 -15.86
N GLY A 144 2.19 17.05 -16.07
CA GLY A 144 1.90 16.51 -17.41
C GLY A 144 0.83 17.33 -18.12
N LYS A 145 -0.27 17.63 -17.43
CA LYS A 145 -1.36 18.47 -17.96
C LYS A 145 -0.87 19.87 -18.34
N MET A 146 0.00 20.49 -17.53
CA MET A 146 0.54 21.81 -17.83
C MET A 146 1.29 21.82 -19.14
N VAL A 147 2.20 20.87 -19.34
CA VAL A 147 3.00 20.84 -20.58
C VAL A 147 2.21 20.36 -21.78
N GLY A 148 1.22 19.48 -21.59
CA GLY A 148 0.25 19.14 -22.63
C GLY A 148 -0.49 20.35 -23.18
N ARG A 149 -0.91 21.28 -22.32
CA ARG A 149 -1.49 22.55 -22.74
C ARG A 149 -0.50 23.39 -23.55
N SER A 150 0.74 23.52 -23.09
CA SER A 150 1.78 24.26 -23.83
C SER A 150 2.10 23.62 -25.19
N GLN A 151 2.09 22.28 -25.30
CA GLN A 151 2.25 21.57 -26.56
C GLN A 151 1.11 21.90 -27.51
N LYS A 152 -0.14 21.89 -27.03
CA LYS A 152 -1.32 22.25 -27.81
C LYS A 152 -1.25 23.68 -28.33
N THR A 153 -0.92 24.64 -27.46
CA THR A 153 -0.72 26.04 -27.87
C THR A 153 0.39 26.20 -28.91
N PHE A 154 1.53 25.50 -28.72
CA PHE A 154 2.62 25.52 -29.70
C PHE A 154 2.19 24.95 -31.05
N ALA A 155 1.44 23.84 -31.04
CA ALA A 155 0.96 23.20 -32.24
C ALA A 155 -0.03 24.08 -33.02
N GLU A 156 -1.01 24.66 -32.32
CA GLU A 156 -1.98 25.60 -32.89
C GLU A 156 -1.28 26.81 -33.53
N ALA A 157 -0.32 27.42 -32.82
CA ALA A 157 0.44 28.56 -33.32
C ALA A 157 1.29 28.26 -34.57
N ASN A 158 1.63 26.99 -34.79
CA ASN A 158 2.46 26.54 -35.92
C ASN A 158 1.68 25.74 -36.96
N ASN A 159 0.33 25.75 -36.90
CA ASN A 159 -0.55 25.01 -37.81
C ASN A 159 -0.24 23.50 -37.85
N ILE A 160 0.14 22.93 -36.70
CA ILE A 160 0.38 21.50 -36.52
C ILE A 160 -0.93 20.85 -36.09
N ASN A 161 -1.40 19.87 -36.85
CA ASN A 161 -2.55 19.07 -36.48
C ASN A 161 -2.14 17.98 -35.49
N LEU A 162 -2.72 18.05 -34.31
CA LEU A 162 -2.52 17.08 -33.24
C LEU A 162 -3.51 15.92 -33.40
N ILE A 163 -3.02 14.68 -33.60
CA ILE A 163 -3.84 13.47 -33.50
C ILE A 163 -3.79 12.95 -32.06
N GLU A 164 -4.89 13.13 -31.34
CA GLU A 164 -5.09 12.52 -30.02
C GLU A 164 -5.40 11.02 -30.18
N SER A 165 -4.45 10.16 -29.83
CA SER A 165 -4.67 8.72 -29.67
C SER A 165 -4.12 8.29 -28.32
N SER A 166 -4.90 7.58 -27.50
CA SER A 166 -4.33 6.89 -26.33
C SER A 166 -3.47 5.76 -26.87
N ASP A 167 -2.17 5.81 -26.68
CA ASP A 167 -1.33 4.68 -27.06
C ASP A 167 -1.46 3.54 -26.04
N ALA A 168 -0.94 2.36 -26.37
CA ALA A 168 -1.06 1.19 -25.50
C ALA A 168 -0.36 1.38 -24.14
N LEU A 169 0.60 2.30 -24.02
CA LEU A 169 1.30 2.58 -22.78
C LEU A 169 0.43 3.41 -21.84
N ASP A 170 -0.21 4.45 -22.38
CA ASP A 170 -1.13 5.31 -21.62
C ASP A 170 -2.28 4.50 -21.01
N GLN A 171 -2.89 3.61 -21.80
CA GLN A 171 -3.96 2.72 -21.32
C GLN A 171 -3.47 1.81 -20.19
N LYS A 172 -2.25 1.27 -20.30
CA LYS A 172 -1.68 0.40 -19.27
C LYS A 172 -1.46 1.13 -17.95
N MET A 173 -0.94 2.35 -18.02
CA MET A 173 -0.74 3.20 -16.86
C MET A 173 -2.06 3.60 -16.20
N GLU A 174 -3.08 3.93 -17.00
CA GLU A 174 -4.41 4.28 -16.48
C GLU A 174 -5.04 3.10 -15.74
N ILE A 175 -5.06 1.91 -16.37
CA ILE A 175 -5.58 0.68 -15.74
C ILE A 175 -4.84 0.42 -14.43
N SER A 176 -3.51 0.50 -14.44
CA SER A 176 -2.70 0.21 -13.25
C SER A 176 -2.99 1.17 -12.10
N GLY A 177 -3.16 2.45 -12.39
CA GLY A 177 -3.57 3.45 -11.40
C GLY A 177 -4.90 3.09 -10.75
N GLN A 178 -5.92 2.80 -11.55
CA GLN A 178 -7.25 2.43 -11.05
C GLN A 178 -7.23 1.13 -10.21
N VAL A 179 -6.42 0.15 -10.61
CA VAL A 179 -6.24 -1.10 -9.86
C VAL A 179 -5.60 -0.82 -8.50
N TYR A 180 -4.58 0.04 -8.46
CA TYR A 180 -3.89 0.39 -7.21
C TYR A 180 -4.74 1.25 -6.28
N ASP A 181 -5.58 2.14 -6.80
CA ASP A 181 -6.53 2.89 -5.99
C ASP A 181 -7.44 1.93 -5.20
N HIS A 182 -8.05 0.96 -5.90
CA HIS A 182 -8.90 -0.04 -5.27
C HIS A 182 -8.09 -0.96 -4.33
N TYR A 183 -6.90 -1.41 -4.75
CA TYR A 183 -6.04 -2.25 -3.94
C TYR A 183 -5.65 -1.57 -2.63
N ASN A 184 -5.18 -0.32 -2.67
CA ASN A 184 -4.72 0.44 -1.51
C ASN A 184 -5.86 0.69 -0.52
N GLU A 185 -7.07 0.99 -1.03
CA GLU A 185 -8.26 1.18 -0.18
C GLU A 185 -8.60 -0.09 0.62
N VAL A 186 -8.57 -1.26 -0.04
CA VAL A 186 -8.81 -2.54 0.64
C VAL A 186 -7.63 -2.93 1.54
N TYR A 187 -6.39 -2.68 1.11
CA TYR A 187 -5.18 -2.97 1.87
C TYR A 187 -5.15 -2.23 3.20
N LEU A 188 -5.48 -0.93 3.23
CA LEU A 188 -5.49 -0.16 4.48
C LEU A 188 -6.51 -0.71 5.48
N ILE A 189 -7.66 -1.20 5.01
CA ILE A 189 -8.66 -1.85 5.86
C ILE A 189 -8.10 -3.14 6.47
N PHE A 190 -7.48 -3.99 5.64
CA PHE A 190 -6.79 -5.20 6.11
C PHE A 190 -5.69 -4.85 7.13
N PHE A 191 -4.80 -3.93 6.77
CA PHE A 191 -3.60 -3.59 7.51
C PHE A 191 -3.92 -3.02 8.89
N LYS A 192 -4.98 -2.20 9.01
CA LYS A 192 -5.43 -1.65 10.30
C LYS A 192 -5.75 -2.78 11.30
N SER A 193 -6.52 -3.78 10.89
CA SER A 193 -6.87 -4.92 11.74
C SER A 193 -5.68 -5.83 12.01
N PHE A 194 -4.84 -6.09 11.00
CA PHE A 194 -3.61 -6.86 11.16
C PHE A 194 -2.68 -6.24 12.21
N LYS A 195 -2.43 -4.93 12.15
CA LYS A 195 -1.62 -4.22 13.16
C LYS A 195 -2.22 -4.32 14.56
N GLN A 196 -3.54 -4.17 14.68
CA GLN A 196 -4.23 -4.29 15.97
C GLN A 196 -4.11 -5.71 16.56
N GLU A 197 -4.10 -6.73 15.71
CA GLU A 197 -3.86 -8.12 16.10
C GLU A 197 -2.43 -8.35 16.58
N LEU A 198 -1.41 -7.76 15.93
CA LEU A 198 -0.03 -7.82 16.42
C LEU A 198 0.12 -7.21 17.82
N TYR A 199 -0.56 -6.09 18.11
CA TYR A 199 -0.56 -5.51 19.46
C TYR A 199 -1.23 -6.42 20.50
N MET A 200 -2.30 -7.11 20.10
CA MET A 200 -2.95 -8.12 20.95
C MET A 200 -2.02 -9.30 21.23
N MET A 201 -1.32 -9.81 20.21
CA MET A 201 -0.37 -10.92 20.37
C MET A 201 0.82 -10.54 21.25
N ASP A 202 1.34 -9.32 21.11
CA ASP A 202 2.36 -8.80 22.02
C ASP A 202 1.86 -8.72 23.48
N ALA A 203 0.63 -8.25 23.70
CA ALA A 203 0.02 -8.26 25.04
C ALA A 203 -0.13 -9.68 25.61
N ILE A 204 -0.54 -10.65 24.78
CA ILE A 204 -0.62 -12.07 25.15
C ILE A 204 0.77 -12.61 25.54
N ASN A 205 1.80 -12.31 24.75
CA ASN A 205 3.18 -12.74 25.04
C ASN A 205 3.70 -12.16 26.36
N ARG A 206 3.35 -10.90 26.64
CA ARG A 206 3.64 -10.23 27.92
C ARG A 206 2.76 -10.70 29.08
N LYS A 207 1.72 -11.51 28.81
CA LYS A 207 0.70 -11.97 29.78
C LYS A 207 0.02 -10.81 30.52
N ASP A 208 -0.09 -9.66 29.85
CA ASP A 208 -0.68 -8.46 30.42
C ASP A 208 -2.21 -8.51 30.22
N LEU A 209 -2.93 -9.00 31.22
CA LEU A 209 -4.39 -9.17 31.18
C LEU A 209 -5.14 -7.89 30.80
N SER A 210 -4.69 -6.74 31.31
CA SER A 210 -5.32 -5.45 30.99
C SER A 210 -5.11 -5.09 29.53
N ALA A 211 -3.89 -5.23 29.02
CA ALA A 211 -3.58 -4.96 27.62
C ALA A 211 -4.25 -5.98 26.68
N ILE A 212 -4.39 -7.25 27.07
CA ILE A 212 -5.13 -8.26 26.31
C ILE A 212 -6.58 -7.83 26.12
N GLU A 213 -7.26 -7.46 27.22
CA GLU A 213 -8.66 -7.02 27.19
C GLU A 213 -8.85 -5.73 26.38
N GLN A 214 -7.91 -4.78 26.48
CA GLN A 214 -7.94 -3.57 25.65
C GLN A 214 -7.80 -3.92 24.16
N ASN A 215 -6.78 -4.69 23.80
CA ASN A 215 -6.45 -4.94 22.40
C ASN A 215 -7.45 -5.87 21.70
N ARG A 216 -8.04 -6.85 22.40
CA ARG A 216 -9.11 -7.68 21.81
C ARG A 216 -10.35 -6.86 21.46
N ASN A 217 -10.76 -5.94 22.33
CA ASN A 217 -11.91 -5.07 22.07
C ASN A 217 -11.60 -4.13 20.90
N ALA A 218 -10.41 -3.53 20.87
CA ALA A 218 -9.97 -2.71 19.76
C ALA A 218 -9.89 -3.48 18.43
N LEU A 219 -9.41 -4.73 18.44
CA LEU A 219 -9.37 -5.60 17.26
C LEU A 219 -10.78 -5.88 16.72
N LYS A 220 -11.70 -6.27 17.60
CA LYS A 220 -13.11 -6.52 17.24
C LYS A 220 -13.74 -5.28 16.61
N THR A 221 -13.67 -4.12 17.28
CA THR A 221 -14.23 -2.87 16.77
C THR A 221 -13.61 -2.50 15.42
N THR A 222 -12.28 -2.57 15.29
CA THR A 222 -11.59 -2.25 14.05
C THR A 222 -12.01 -3.18 12.90
N ALA A 223 -12.17 -4.47 13.17
CA ALA A 223 -12.61 -5.44 12.17
C ALA A 223 -14.09 -5.23 11.77
N GLU A 224 -14.97 -4.91 12.72
CA GLU A 224 -16.38 -4.57 12.44
C GLU A 224 -16.50 -3.29 11.59
N GLU A 225 -15.74 -2.25 11.93
CA GLU A 225 -15.63 -1.04 11.11
C GLU A 225 -15.12 -1.35 9.70
N GLY A 226 -14.11 -2.21 9.60
CA GLY A 226 -13.53 -2.66 8.34
C GLY A 226 -14.56 -3.38 7.47
N LEU A 227 -15.36 -4.30 8.03
CA LEU A 227 -16.46 -4.95 7.33
C LEU A 227 -17.48 -3.93 6.81
N GLY A 228 -17.88 -2.97 7.64
CA GLY A 228 -18.81 -1.92 7.24
C GLY A 228 -18.29 -1.00 6.13
N LYS A 229 -16.96 -0.81 6.03
CA LYS A 229 -16.33 -0.13 4.90
C LYS A 229 -16.36 -1.01 3.65
N LEU A 230 -15.95 -2.27 3.76
CA LEU A 230 -15.92 -3.23 2.66
C LEU A 230 -17.30 -3.49 2.03
N ASP A 231 -18.38 -3.42 2.81
CA ASP A 231 -19.75 -3.56 2.30
C ASP A 231 -20.18 -2.41 1.37
N LYS A 232 -19.50 -1.27 1.43
CA LYS A 232 -19.75 -0.10 0.57
C LYS A 232 -18.85 -0.06 -0.65
N LEU A 233 -17.82 -0.90 -0.70
CA LEU A 233 -16.89 -0.97 -1.82
C LEU A 233 -17.45 -1.84 -2.94
N THR A 234 -17.17 -1.45 -4.17
CA THR A 234 -17.48 -2.24 -5.37
C THR A 234 -16.20 -2.83 -5.91
N GLY A 235 -16.22 -4.11 -6.29
CA GLY A 235 -15.07 -4.77 -6.89
C GLY A 235 -14.65 -4.09 -8.19
N TYR A 236 -13.35 -3.90 -8.38
CA TYR A 236 -12.78 -3.40 -9.62
C TYR A 236 -13.09 -4.36 -10.79
N SER A 237 -13.65 -3.85 -11.89
CA SER A 237 -13.99 -4.67 -13.06
C SER A 237 -14.81 -5.93 -12.72
N ASN A 238 -15.78 -5.78 -11.80
CA ASN A 238 -16.60 -6.87 -11.25
C ASN A 238 -15.83 -7.97 -10.49
N ASP A 239 -14.57 -7.72 -10.12
CA ASP A 239 -13.76 -8.64 -9.32
C ASP A 239 -13.75 -8.21 -7.85
N ALA A 240 -14.56 -8.90 -7.03
CA ALA A 240 -14.65 -8.67 -5.59
C ALA A 240 -13.66 -9.51 -4.78
N SER A 241 -12.74 -10.26 -5.40
CA SER A 241 -11.89 -11.24 -4.70
C SER A 241 -11.10 -10.66 -3.53
N LEU A 242 -10.54 -9.46 -3.69
CA LEU A 242 -9.79 -8.78 -2.63
C LEU A 242 -10.69 -8.31 -1.48
N ILE A 243 -11.92 -7.88 -1.79
CA ILE A 243 -12.92 -7.50 -0.80
C ILE A 243 -13.33 -8.74 0.01
N ASP A 244 -13.66 -9.83 -0.68
CA ASP A 244 -14.17 -11.05 -0.08
C ASP A 244 -13.13 -11.72 0.83
N VAL A 245 -11.88 -11.85 0.37
CA VAL A 245 -10.81 -12.43 1.20
C VAL A 245 -10.51 -11.57 2.43
N THR A 246 -10.63 -10.24 2.31
CA THR A 246 -10.47 -9.33 3.45
C THR A 246 -11.62 -9.51 4.43
N LYS A 247 -12.87 -9.64 3.96
CA LYS A 247 -14.04 -9.93 4.82
C LYS A 247 -13.88 -11.25 5.59
N GLU A 248 -13.36 -12.30 4.94
CA GLU A 248 -13.10 -13.58 5.61
C GLU A 248 -12.10 -13.42 6.76
N LEU A 249 -10.99 -12.71 6.51
CA LEU A 249 -9.95 -12.46 7.49
C LEU A 249 -10.45 -11.59 8.66
N LEU A 250 -11.24 -10.53 8.39
CA LEU A 250 -11.83 -9.71 9.44
C LEU A 250 -12.83 -10.49 10.31
N LYS A 251 -13.62 -11.39 9.72
CA LYS A 251 -14.52 -12.29 10.49
C LYS A 251 -13.74 -13.25 11.39
N PHE A 252 -12.57 -13.71 10.94
CA PHE A 252 -11.66 -14.47 11.78
C PHE A 252 -11.19 -13.64 12.98
N TYR A 253 -10.71 -12.41 12.77
CA TYR A 253 -10.28 -11.54 13.88
C TYR A 253 -11.39 -11.23 14.88
N ILE A 254 -12.63 -11.03 14.41
CA ILE A 254 -13.79 -10.87 15.31
C ILE A 254 -13.98 -12.13 16.17
N THR A 255 -13.90 -13.31 15.55
CA THR A 255 -14.06 -14.59 16.26
C THR A 255 -12.94 -14.79 17.29
N GLU A 256 -11.70 -14.54 16.88
CA GLU A 256 -10.52 -14.64 17.74
C GLU A 256 -10.65 -13.73 18.97
N ALA A 257 -10.94 -12.44 18.76
CA ALA A 257 -11.09 -11.46 19.83
C ALA A 257 -12.28 -11.75 20.77
N ASP A 258 -13.41 -12.19 20.22
CA ASP A 258 -14.66 -12.36 20.97
C ASP A 258 -14.73 -13.69 21.72
N LYS A 259 -14.15 -14.77 21.15
CA LYS A 259 -14.34 -16.13 21.66
C LYS A 259 -13.08 -16.82 22.15
N ASP A 260 -11.94 -16.61 21.50
CA ASP A 260 -10.76 -17.44 21.72
C ASP A 260 -9.76 -16.79 22.67
N VAL A 261 -9.45 -15.51 22.46
CA VAL A 261 -8.61 -14.72 23.37
C VAL A 261 -9.12 -14.69 24.82
N PRO A 262 -10.43 -14.56 25.13
CA PRO A 262 -10.89 -14.66 26.52
C PRO A 262 -10.55 -15.99 27.19
N LYS A 263 -10.46 -17.11 26.45
CA LYS A 263 -10.01 -18.40 27.02
C LYS A 263 -8.54 -18.35 27.42
N MET A 264 -7.73 -17.63 26.65
CA MET A 264 -6.31 -17.43 26.95
C MET A 264 -6.15 -16.52 28.18
N ALA A 265 -6.93 -15.45 28.27
CA ALA A 265 -6.95 -14.57 29.43
C ALA A 265 -7.40 -15.30 30.71
N ASP A 266 -8.42 -16.15 30.63
CA ASP A 266 -8.88 -16.98 31.76
C ASP A 266 -7.76 -17.88 32.32
N TYR A 267 -6.94 -18.47 31.45
CA TYR A 267 -5.76 -19.22 31.88
C TYR A 267 -4.76 -18.36 32.65
N PHE A 268 -4.46 -17.15 32.18
CA PHE A 268 -3.55 -16.25 32.90
C PHE A 268 -4.12 -15.83 34.26
N LEU A 269 -5.42 -15.55 34.34
CA LEU A 269 -6.09 -15.25 35.61
C LEU A 269 -6.01 -16.43 36.60
N LYS A 270 -6.27 -17.66 36.12
CA LYS A 270 -6.14 -18.89 36.92
C LYS A 270 -4.70 -19.11 37.39
N THR A 271 -3.72 -18.79 36.55
CA THR A 271 -2.29 -18.87 36.88
C THR A 271 -1.92 -17.86 37.98
N GLU A 272 -2.38 -16.62 37.89
CA GLU A 272 -2.19 -15.62 38.96
C GLU A 272 -2.85 -16.06 40.28
N ASN A 273 -4.07 -16.59 40.22
CA ASN A 273 -4.77 -17.10 41.39
C ASN A 273 -4.01 -18.26 42.04
N PHE A 274 -3.55 -19.24 41.23
CA PHE A 274 -2.73 -20.34 41.71
C PHE A 274 -1.46 -19.85 42.39
N ASN A 275 -0.73 -18.90 41.80
CA ASN A 275 0.49 -18.34 42.40
C ASN A 275 0.22 -17.68 43.76
N LYS A 276 -0.91 -16.96 43.90
CA LYS A 276 -1.33 -16.37 45.18
C LYS A 276 -1.67 -17.43 46.23
N VAL A 277 -2.47 -18.43 45.85
CA VAL A 277 -2.86 -19.54 46.75
C VAL A 277 -1.62 -20.35 47.16
N LYS A 278 -0.71 -20.64 46.23
CA LYS A 278 0.55 -21.34 46.49
C LYS A 278 1.42 -20.56 47.48
N ALA A 279 1.60 -19.25 47.28
CA ALA A 279 2.38 -18.43 48.20
C ALA A 279 1.81 -18.44 49.62
N ALA A 280 0.49 -18.34 49.76
CA ALA A 280 -0.18 -18.42 51.06
C ALA A 280 -0.05 -19.81 51.71
N PHE A 281 -0.18 -20.88 50.92
CA PHE A 281 -0.03 -22.26 51.37
C PHE A 281 1.40 -22.60 51.82
N ASP A 282 2.40 -22.10 51.08
CA ASP A 282 3.82 -22.33 51.36
C ASP A 282 4.31 -21.58 52.61
N GLN A 283 3.67 -20.46 52.98
CA GLN A 283 3.96 -19.73 54.21
C GLN A 283 3.51 -20.49 55.48
N LYS A 284 2.54 -21.42 55.35
CA LYS A 284 2.09 -22.26 56.46
C LYS A 284 3.00 -23.47 56.60
N LYS A 285 3.53 -23.68 57.81
CA LYS A 285 4.28 -24.90 58.14
C LYS A 285 3.37 -26.10 57.96
N GLU A 286 3.93 -27.22 57.53
CA GLU A 286 3.16 -28.42 57.19
C GLU A 286 2.22 -28.89 58.31
N ARG A 287 2.70 -28.87 59.56
CA ARG A 287 1.91 -29.22 60.75
C ARG A 287 0.75 -28.26 61.07
N ASP A 288 0.80 -27.04 60.54
CA ASP A 288 -0.16 -25.96 60.79
C ASP A 288 -1.17 -25.81 59.63
N ARG A 289 -1.07 -26.64 58.59
CA ARG A 289 -1.99 -26.65 57.44
C ARG A 289 -3.30 -27.34 57.81
N THR A 290 -4.42 -26.72 57.45
CA THR A 290 -5.74 -27.34 57.61
C THR A 290 -6.13 -28.13 56.36
N LYS A 291 -7.23 -28.90 56.45
CA LYS A 291 -7.79 -29.58 55.29
C LYS A 291 -8.26 -28.59 54.24
N GLU A 292 -8.86 -27.48 54.66
CA GLU A 292 -9.32 -26.41 53.79
C GLU A 292 -8.16 -25.77 53.02
N ASP A 293 -6.98 -25.63 53.64
CA ASP A 293 -5.77 -25.14 52.95
C ASP A 293 -5.37 -26.08 51.81
N VAL A 294 -5.36 -27.39 52.07
CA VAL A 294 -5.01 -28.43 51.09
C VAL A 294 -6.05 -28.49 49.97
N ASP A 295 -7.33 -28.47 50.31
CA ASP A 295 -8.43 -28.50 49.34
C ASP A 295 -8.41 -27.24 48.44
N GLY A 296 -8.17 -26.07 49.02
CA GLY A 296 -8.02 -24.81 48.28
C GLY A 296 -6.82 -24.83 47.32
N TYR A 297 -5.67 -25.32 47.78
CA TYR A 297 -4.49 -25.49 46.93
C TYR A 297 -4.75 -26.46 45.77
N ASN A 298 -5.30 -27.65 46.07
CA ASN A 298 -5.61 -28.67 45.07
C ASN A 298 -6.63 -28.18 44.04
N LYS A 299 -7.64 -27.42 44.47
CA LYS A 299 -8.60 -26.78 43.57
C LYS A 299 -7.90 -25.82 42.60
N ALA A 300 -7.04 -24.94 43.12
CA ALA A 300 -6.31 -23.99 42.28
C ALA A 300 -5.36 -24.68 41.28
N VAL A 301 -4.71 -25.78 41.70
CA VAL A 301 -3.92 -26.64 40.80
C VAL A 301 -4.77 -27.20 39.67
N ASN A 302 -5.94 -27.77 39.98
CA ASN A 302 -6.83 -28.38 38.99
C ASN A 302 -7.38 -27.33 38.01
N GLU A 303 -7.77 -26.16 38.50
CA GLU A 303 -8.25 -25.05 37.66
C GLU A 303 -7.15 -24.55 36.71
N MET A 304 -5.92 -24.36 37.21
CA MET A 304 -4.78 -23.96 36.39
C MET A 304 -4.45 -25.03 35.33
N ASN A 305 -4.44 -26.31 35.69
CA ASN A 305 -4.16 -27.41 34.76
C ASN A 305 -5.20 -27.50 33.64
N SER A 306 -6.49 -27.34 33.97
CA SER A 306 -7.54 -27.27 32.94
C SER A 306 -7.41 -26.02 32.05
N GLY A 307 -7.00 -24.89 32.64
CA GLY A 307 -6.70 -23.66 31.91
C GLY A 307 -5.56 -23.85 30.91
N VAL A 308 -4.46 -24.51 31.30
CA VAL A 308 -3.29 -24.67 30.40
C VAL A 308 -3.61 -25.55 29.20
N GLU A 309 -4.43 -26.59 29.38
CA GLU A 309 -4.87 -27.44 28.27
C GLU A 309 -5.71 -26.64 27.26
N THR A 310 -6.63 -25.82 27.77
CA THR A 310 -7.48 -24.95 26.95
C THR A 310 -6.65 -23.90 26.21
N TYR A 311 -5.70 -23.27 26.91
CA TYR A 311 -4.77 -22.31 26.33
C TYR A 311 -3.97 -22.92 25.18
N ASN A 312 -3.32 -24.08 25.40
CA ASN A 312 -2.49 -24.73 24.38
C ASN A 312 -3.31 -25.07 23.13
N LYS A 313 -4.48 -25.70 23.31
CA LYS A 313 -5.38 -26.04 22.18
C LYS A 313 -5.84 -24.81 21.41
N THR A 314 -6.17 -23.73 22.12
CA THR A 314 -6.64 -22.48 21.51
C THR A 314 -5.50 -21.80 20.75
N ASN A 315 -4.31 -21.73 21.35
CA ASN A 315 -3.12 -21.13 20.75
C ASN A 315 -2.72 -21.86 19.46
N ASP A 316 -2.71 -23.19 19.47
CA ASP A 316 -2.36 -24.00 18.29
C ASP A 316 -3.38 -23.81 17.15
N LEU A 317 -4.67 -23.77 17.50
CA LEU A 317 -5.74 -23.47 16.55
C LEU A 317 -5.57 -22.08 15.93
N LEU A 318 -5.37 -21.04 16.76
CA LEU A 318 -5.25 -19.66 16.30
C LEU A 318 -4.03 -19.47 15.42
N ASN A 319 -2.88 -20.06 15.76
CA ASN A 319 -1.68 -20.00 14.91
C ASN A 319 -1.90 -20.61 13.52
N THR A 320 -2.63 -21.74 13.48
CA THR A 320 -3.01 -22.39 12.22
C THR A 320 -3.95 -21.53 11.39
N LEU A 321 -5.00 -20.97 12.02
CA LEU A 321 -5.99 -20.13 11.34
C LEU A 321 -5.37 -18.82 10.84
N ARG A 322 -4.55 -18.17 11.66
CA ARG A 322 -3.86 -16.92 11.30
C ARG A 322 -3.00 -17.10 10.06
N THR A 323 -2.16 -18.15 10.04
CA THR A 323 -1.34 -18.50 8.88
C THR A 323 -2.22 -18.71 7.65
N LYS A 324 -3.28 -19.52 7.77
CA LYS A 324 -4.23 -19.78 6.67
C LYS A 324 -4.84 -18.51 6.09
N TYR A 325 -5.37 -17.62 6.93
CA TYR A 325 -6.08 -16.42 6.46
C TYR A 325 -5.12 -15.38 5.88
N ILE A 326 -3.96 -15.16 6.50
CA ILE A 326 -2.92 -14.25 5.99
C ILE A 326 -2.36 -14.75 4.65
N ASP A 327 -2.02 -16.03 4.56
CA ASP A 327 -1.51 -16.61 3.30
C ASP A 327 -2.55 -16.54 2.18
N ASN A 328 -3.82 -16.77 2.51
CA ASN A 328 -4.91 -16.65 1.55
C ASN A 328 -5.07 -15.20 1.06
N TRP A 329 -4.99 -14.23 1.98
CA TRP A 329 -5.03 -12.81 1.64
C TRP A 329 -3.85 -12.42 0.73
N ASN A 330 -2.62 -12.76 1.12
CA ASN A 330 -1.40 -12.48 0.35
C ASN A 330 -1.45 -13.07 -1.07
N ARG A 331 -1.85 -14.34 -1.18
CA ARG A 331 -2.00 -15.02 -2.48
C ARG A 331 -3.09 -14.37 -3.34
N THR A 332 -4.18 -13.93 -2.74
CA THR A 332 -5.28 -13.29 -3.47
C THR A 332 -4.89 -11.89 -3.93
N ALA A 333 -4.22 -11.11 -3.07
CA ALA A 333 -3.63 -9.82 -3.40
C ALA A 333 -2.64 -9.91 -4.58
N GLN A 334 -1.76 -10.91 -4.57
CA GLN A 334 -0.82 -11.15 -5.67
C GLN A 334 -1.56 -11.50 -6.97
N LYS A 335 -2.53 -12.44 -6.92
CA LYS A 335 -3.33 -12.82 -8.10
C LYS A 335 -4.16 -11.65 -8.63
N TYR A 336 -4.69 -10.82 -7.75
CA TYR A 336 -5.50 -9.66 -8.09
C TYR A 336 -4.67 -8.65 -8.89
N THR A 337 -3.49 -8.28 -8.39
CA THR A 337 -2.58 -7.38 -9.10
C THR A 337 -2.06 -8.01 -10.39
N ASP A 338 -1.67 -9.29 -10.40
CA ASP A 338 -1.22 -9.99 -11.60
C ASP A 338 -2.28 -10.12 -12.70
N LYS A 339 -3.56 -10.16 -12.33
CA LYS A 339 -4.70 -10.27 -13.25
C LYS A 339 -5.04 -8.92 -13.87
N HIS A 340 -5.10 -7.86 -13.06
CA HIS A 340 -5.64 -6.57 -13.48
C HIS A 340 -4.59 -5.56 -13.89
N VAL A 341 -3.36 -5.64 -13.36
CA VAL A 341 -2.25 -4.81 -13.83
C VAL A 341 -1.71 -5.40 -15.13
N PRO A 342 -1.72 -4.65 -16.25
CA PRO A 342 -1.16 -5.13 -17.49
C PRO A 342 0.32 -5.46 -17.36
N LYS A 343 0.78 -6.51 -18.04
CA LYS A 343 2.20 -6.86 -18.05
C LYS A 343 2.97 -5.94 -19.00
N GLY A 344 4.26 -5.72 -18.66
CA GLY A 344 5.25 -5.21 -19.62
C GLY A 344 5.28 -6.05 -20.90
N LYS A 345 5.82 -5.48 -21.98
CA LYS A 345 5.72 -6.00 -23.36
C LYS A 345 5.61 -7.53 -23.49
#